data_AF-A0A7S2MRH9-F1
#
_entry.id   AF-A0A7S2MRH9-F1
#
_cell.length_a   1.000
_cell.length_b   1.000
_cell.length_c   1.000
_cell.angle_alpha   90.00
_cell.angle_beta   90.00
_cell.angle_gamma   90.00
#
_symmetry.space_group_name_H-M   'P 1'
#
loop_
_entity.id
_entity.type
_entity.pdbx_description
1 polymer ?
#
loop_
_entity_poly.entity_id
_entity_poly.type
_entity_poly.pdbx_seq_one_letter_code
_entity_poly.pdbx_strand_id
1 'polypeptide(L)'
;PPVLRVPLEWPLALDRLQRLYADISIATFIVIDQQGQGAEVVLPAGSTGGRIFMRTCLEFTEDVEWRLGEEAFLLVANHLYSGAGRRHQILDWNGIIDNELFMNLRQGLSGEEQEVGVSVRVHGVRYAANNARLRERILGVRSLLIDLLSHFHVQEYQERLTAVQDQLEVKALIKEVHCQVLPKYGFHLTMETDVGKTIKAQICMQTYIDSVSFVDTVLNQLS
;
A
#
# COMPACT_ATOMS: atom_id res chain seq x y z
N PRO A 1 41.50 -28.50 -8.60
CA PRO A 1 41.48 -28.54 -7.12
C PRO A 1 40.12 -28.06 -6.56
N PRO A 2 39.44 -28.83 -5.69
CA PRO A 2 38.24 -28.35 -5.04
C PRO A 2 38.61 -27.23 -4.06
N VAL A 3 38.02 -26.04 -4.26
CA VAL A 3 38.17 -24.92 -3.32
C VAL A 3 37.35 -25.27 -2.08
N LEU A 4 38.03 -25.70 -1.02
CA LEU A 4 37.44 -25.85 0.31
C LEU A 4 36.91 -24.48 0.74
N ARG A 5 35.58 -24.30 0.71
CA ARG A 5 34.95 -23.10 1.28
C ARG A 5 35.05 -23.21 2.79
N VAL A 6 36.05 -22.54 3.37
CA VAL A 6 36.14 -22.33 4.82
C VAL A 6 34.82 -21.70 5.28
N PRO A 7 34.16 -22.21 6.33
CA PRO A 7 32.98 -21.55 6.89
C PRO A 7 33.39 -20.13 7.28
N LEU A 8 32.69 -19.13 6.75
CA LEU A 8 32.83 -17.76 7.26
C LEU A 8 32.54 -17.81 8.76
N GLU A 9 33.43 -17.26 9.58
CA GLU A 9 33.12 -17.06 10.99
C GLU A 9 31.82 -16.28 11.10
N TRP A 10 30.93 -16.70 12.01
CA TRP A 10 29.57 -16.16 12.17
C TRP A 10 29.48 -14.63 12.13
N PRO A 11 30.39 -13.85 12.75
CA PRO A 11 30.36 -12.38 12.67
C PRO A 11 30.56 -11.84 11.26
N LEU A 12 31.43 -12.46 10.46
CA LEU A 12 31.70 -12.04 9.08
C LEU A 12 30.56 -12.44 8.13
N ALA A 13 29.90 -13.57 8.40
CA ALA A 13 28.68 -13.96 7.70
C ALA A 13 27.53 -12.99 8.02
N LEU A 14 27.40 -12.57 9.29
CA LEU A 14 26.38 -11.62 9.74
C LEU A 14 26.61 -10.21 9.16
N ASP A 15 27.84 -9.69 9.19
CA ASP A 15 28.20 -8.41 8.57
C ASP A 15 27.97 -8.42 7.06
N ARG A 16 28.30 -9.52 6.38
CA ARG A 16 27.98 -9.68 4.95
C ARG A 16 26.49 -9.74 4.68
N LEU A 17 25.71 -10.46 5.51
CA LEU A 17 24.26 -10.47 5.41
C LEU A 17 23.70 -9.07 5.63
N GLN A 18 24.14 -8.36 6.67
CA GLN A 18 23.71 -6.99 6.95
C GLN A 18 24.00 -6.05 5.78
N ARG A 19 25.17 -6.13 5.14
CA ARG A 19 25.48 -5.35 3.92
C ARG A 19 24.64 -5.77 2.72
N LEU A 20 24.41 -7.07 2.53
CA LEU A 20 23.54 -7.56 1.46
C LEU A 20 22.08 -7.13 1.67
N TYR A 21 21.62 -7.03 2.92
CA TYR A 21 20.28 -6.55 3.26
C TYR A 21 20.16 -5.03 3.28
N ALA A 22 21.25 -4.29 3.47
CA ALA A 22 21.24 -2.83 3.48
C ALA A 22 20.78 -2.24 2.15
N ASP A 23 21.03 -2.92 1.04
CA ASP A 23 20.66 -2.47 -0.31
C ASP A 23 19.31 -3.06 -0.79
N ILE A 24 18.69 -3.94 -0.01
CA ILE A 24 17.42 -4.55 -0.40
C ILE A 24 16.28 -3.63 0.01
N SER A 25 15.72 -2.92 -0.98
CA SER A 25 14.46 -2.19 -0.80
C SER A 25 13.37 -3.18 -0.38
N ILE A 26 12.80 -2.99 0.81
CA ILE A 26 11.62 -3.71 1.27
C ILE A 26 10.37 -2.99 0.75
N ALA A 27 9.33 -3.76 0.45
CA ALA A 27 8.04 -3.27 0.00
C ALA A 27 6.90 -4.02 0.69
N THR A 28 5.77 -3.34 0.78
CA THR A 28 4.50 -3.89 1.25
C THR A 28 3.67 -4.27 0.04
N PHE A 29 3.16 -5.50 0.03
CA PHE A 29 2.31 -6.03 -1.02
C PHE A 29 0.93 -6.27 -0.42
N ILE A 30 -0.08 -5.65 -1.01
CA ILE A 30 -1.48 -5.87 -0.66
C ILE A 30 -2.00 -6.90 -1.67
N VAL A 31 -2.06 -8.15 -1.24
CA VAL A 31 -2.41 -9.27 -2.10
C VAL A 31 -3.86 -9.63 -1.84
N ILE A 32 -4.73 -9.49 -2.84
CA ILE A 32 -6.16 -9.78 -2.71
C ILE A 32 -6.66 -10.71 -3.81
N ASP A 33 -7.66 -11.51 -3.48
CA ASP A 33 -8.42 -12.33 -4.44
C ASP A 33 -9.58 -11.53 -5.09
N GLN A 34 -10.41 -12.23 -5.85
CA GLN A 34 -11.60 -11.68 -6.51
C GLN A 34 -12.76 -11.36 -5.53
N GLN A 35 -12.71 -11.82 -4.29
CA GLN A 35 -13.70 -11.51 -3.25
C GLN A 35 -13.22 -10.39 -2.33
N GLY A 36 -12.06 -9.80 -2.61
CA GLY A 36 -11.47 -8.77 -1.78
C GLY A 36 -10.89 -9.30 -0.46
N GLN A 37 -10.72 -10.62 -0.33
CA GLN A 37 -10.01 -11.23 0.78
C GLN A 37 -8.52 -11.35 0.45
N GLY A 38 -7.66 -11.37 1.46
CA GLY A 38 -6.23 -11.60 1.24
C GLY A 38 -5.34 -11.13 2.36
N ALA A 39 -4.10 -10.78 2.04
CA ALA A 39 -3.11 -10.44 3.04
C ALA A 39 -2.26 -9.25 2.63
N GLU A 40 -1.85 -8.50 3.64
CA GLU A 40 -0.74 -7.58 3.53
C GLU A 40 0.54 -8.28 3.97
N VAL A 41 1.50 -8.37 3.04
CA VAL A 41 2.78 -9.05 3.25
C VAL A 41 3.95 -8.12 2.96
N VAL A 42 5.04 -8.28 3.70
CA VAL A 42 6.25 -7.47 3.56
C VAL A 42 7.37 -8.33 3.01
N LEU A 43 7.92 -7.93 1.88
CA LEU A 43 8.93 -8.68 1.13
C LEU A 43 9.91 -7.72 0.43
N PRO A 44 11.08 -8.21 -0.04
CA PRO A 44 11.91 -7.43 -0.97
C PRO A 44 11.12 -6.96 -2.19
N ALA A 45 11.30 -5.72 -2.64
CA ALA A 45 10.64 -5.15 -3.82
C ALA A 45 10.89 -5.99 -5.08
N GLY A 46 12.09 -6.57 -5.22
CA GLY A 46 12.45 -7.49 -6.31
C GLY A 46 11.92 -8.92 -6.16
N SER A 47 10.89 -9.15 -5.34
CA SER A 47 10.30 -10.49 -5.18
C SER A 47 9.51 -10.90 -6.42
N THR A 48 9.59 -12.18 -6.77
CA THR A 48 8.81 -12.74 -7.88
C THR A 48 7.34 -12.93 -7.50
N GLY A 49 6.47 -12.99 -8.50
CA GLY A 49 5.05 -13.29 -8.31
C GLY A 49 4.82 -14.56 -7.46
N GLY A 50 5.54 -15.64 -7.76
CA GLY A 50 5.48 -16.88 -6.99
C GLY A 50 5.91 -16.72 -5.53
N ARG A 51 6.94 -15.92 -5.25
CA ARG A 51 7.38 -15.66 -3.86
C ARG A 51 6.35 -14.84 -3.09
N ILE A 52 5.76 -13.83 -3.73
CA ILE A 52 4.70 -13.00 -3.14
C ILE A 52 3.49 -13.87 -2.81
N PHE A 53 3.06 -14.68 -3.77
CA PHE A 53 1.93 -15.58 -3.60
C PHE A 53 2.16 -16.64 -2.51
N MET A 54 3.32 -17.31 -2.53
CA MET A 54 3.66 -18.31 -1.50
C MET A 54 3.72 -17.68 -0.11
N ARG A 55 4.31 -16.48 0.02
CA ARG A 55 4.31 -15.77 1.30
C ARG A 55 2.90 -15.43 1.77
N THR A 56 2.03 -15.01 0.85
CA THR A 56 0.61 -14.72 1.13
C THR A 56 -0.09 -15.97 1.65
N CYS A 57 0.11 -17.13 1.02
CA CYS A 57 -0.48 -18.40 1.48
C CYS A 57 -0.01 -18.79 2.89
N LEU A 58 1.23 -18.47 3.27
CA LEU A 58 1.74 -18.75 4.62
C LEU A 58 1.07 -17.91 5.71
N GLU A 59 0.39 -16.82 5.36
CA GLU A 59 -0.42 -16.04 6.31
C GLU A 59 -1.75 -16.74 6.66
N PHE A 60 -2.11 -17.81 5.92
CA PHE A 60 -3.33 -18.58 6.09
C PHE A 60 -2.97 -20.02 6.47
N THR A 61 -3.05 -20.32 7.76
CA THR A 61 -2.59 -21.62 8.30
C THR A 61 -3.48 -22.79 7.90
N GLU A 62 -4.78 -22.60 7.65
CA GLU A 62 -5.72 -23.72 7.44
C GLU A 62 -6.78 -23.53 6.33
N ASP A 63 -6.92 -22.36 5.69
CA ASP A 63 -8.06 -22.10 4.77
C ASP A 63 -7.69 -21.32 3.49
N VAL A 64 -6.84 -21.88 2.62
CA VAL A 64 -6.70 -21.41 1.23
C VAL A 64 -7.45 -22.35 0.31
N GLU A 65 -8.63 -21.93 -0.15
CA GLU A 65 -9.41 -22.68 -1.15
C GLU A 65 -8.81 -22.41 -2.53
N TRP A 66 -8.13 -23.43 -3.07
CA TRP A 66 -7.73 -23.42 -4.47
C TRP A 66 -8.94 -23.76 -5.34
N ARG A 67 -9.50 -22.76 -6.01
CA ARG A 67 -10.50 -23.01 -7.07
C ARG A 67 -9.79 -23.38 -8.37
N LEU A 68 -9.14 -24.53 -8.36
CA LEU A 68 -8.64 -25.19 -9.57
C LEU A 68 -9.86 -25.69 -10.37
N GLY A 69 -10.28 -24.95 -11.40
CA GLY A 69 -11.34 -25.46 -12.27
C GLY A 69 -11.82 -24.56 -13.40
N GLU A 70 -11.95 -23.24 -13.19
CA GLU A 70 -12.62 -22.37 -14.16
C GLU A 70 -11.78 -21.18 -14.65
N GLU A 71 -10.82 -20.70 -13.85
CA GLU A 71 -9.94 -19.60 -14.22
C GLU A 71 -8.46 -20.01 -14.15
N ALA A 72 -7.66 -19.51 -15.08
CA ALA A 72 -6.22 -19.65 -15.03
C ALA A 72 -5.65 -18.82 -13.87
N PHE A 73 -4.76 -19.41 -13.08
CA PHE A 73 -4.00 -18.68 -12.06
C PHE A 73 -3.27 -17.50 -12.71
N LEU A 74 -3.55 -16.29 -12.22
CA LEU A 74 -3.00 -15.05 -12.75
C LEU A 74 -2.70 -14.09 -11.59
N LEU A 75 -1.53 -13.47 -11.63
CA LEU A 75 -1.15 -12.40 -10.72
C LEU A 75 -1.12 -11.09 -11.51
N VAL A 76 -1.86 -10.08 -11.05
CA VAL A 76 -1.88 -8.75 -11.67
C VAL A 76 -1.43 -7.72 -10.64
N ALA A 77 -0.24 -7.18 -10.85
CA ALA A 77 0.28 -6.09 -10.03
C ALA A 77 -0.22 -4.74 -10.55
N ASN A 78 -0.61 -3.87 -9.61
CA ASN A 78 -1.13 -2.55 -9.88
C ASN A 78 -0.42 -1.53 -8.99
N HIS A 79 -0.15 -0.37 -9.56
CA HIS A 79 0.27 0.79 -8.79
C HIS A 79 -0.89 1.24 -7.88
N LEU A 80 -0.62 1.51 -6.59
CA LEU A 80 -1.64 1.91 -5.61
C LEU A 80 -2.19 3.33 -5.82
N TYR A 81 -1.50 4.17 -6.58
CA TYR A 81 -1.88 5.53 -6.94
C TYR A 81 -1.96 5.64 -8.46
N SER A 82 -3.12 5.33 -9.04
CA SER A 82 -3.33 5.56 -10.47
C SER A 82 -4.06 6.89 -10.70
N GLY A 83 -3.33 8.00 -10.62
CA GLY A 83 -3.77 9.22 -11.29
C GLY A 83 -3.82 8.95 -12.81
N ALA A 84 -5.03 8.88 -13.37
CA ALA A 84 -5.37 8.83 -14.81
C ALA A 84 -4.72 7.75 -15.72
N GLY A 85 -3.77 6.93 -15.25
CA GLY A 85 -3.17 5.84 -16.02
C GLY A 85 -2.95 4.61 -15.13
N ARG A 86 -3.86 3.65 -15.18
CA ARG A 86 -3.71 2.35 -14.49
C ARG A 86 -2.59 1.56 -15.16
N ARG A 87 -1.36 1.71 -14.65
CA ARG A 87 -0.27 0.78 -14.98
C ARG A 87 -0.54 -0.51 -14.23
N HIS A 88 -0.71 -1.57 -15.00
CA HIS A 88 -0.84 -2.93 -14.50
C HIS A 88 0.22 -3.79 -15.18
N GLN A 89 0.71 -4.78 -14.45
CA GLN A 89 1.64 -5.78 -14.94
C GLN A 89 1.05 -7.14 -14.65
N ILE A 90 0.88 -7.94 -15.69
CA ILE A 90 0.61 -9.37 -15.54
C ILE A 90 1.93 -10.06 -15.17
N LEU A 91 1.93 -10.76 -14.05
CA LEU A 91 3.09 -11.48 -13.54
C LEU A 91 2.91 -12.97 -13.81
N ASP A 92 3.97 -13.60 -14.33
CA ASP A 92 4.15 -15.04 -14.22
C ASP A 92 4.79 -15.40 -12.85
N TRP A 93 5.01 -16.70 -12.61
CA TRP A 93 5.56 -17.19 -11.34
C TRP A 93 6.98 -16.66 -11.02
N ASN A 94 7.79 -16.42 -12.05
CA ASN A 94 9.17 -15.97 -11.94
C ASN A 94 9.32 -14.47 -12.23
N GLY A 95 8.28 -13.82 -12.73
CA GLY A 95 8.21 -12.41 -13.07
C GLY A 95 8.40 -11.56 -11.83
N ILE A 96 9.29 -10.58 -11.94
CA ILE A 96 9.53 -9.57 -10.91
C ILE A 96 8.64 -8.38 -11.23
N ILE A 97 8.10 -7.73 -10.20
CA ILE A 97 7.32 -6.52 -10.35
C ILE A 97 8.24 -5.38 -10.82
N ASP A 98 7.85 -4.68 -11.87
CA ASP A 98 8.62 -3.57 -12.41
C ASP A 98 8.77 -2.47 -11.36
N ASN A 99 9.98 -1.94 -11.21
CA ASN A 99 10.29 -0.84 -10.28
C ASN A 99 9.38 0.39 -10.47
N GLU A 100 8.80 0.57 -11.66
CA GLU A 100 7.85 1.65 -11.94
C GLU A 100 6.51 1.51 -11.21
N LEU A 101 6.13 0.29 -10.81
CA LEU A 101 4.96 0.05 -9.96
C LEU A 101 5.23 0.42 -8.49
N PHE A 102 6.50 0.58 -8.13
CA PHE A 102 6.97 1.01 -6.81
C PHE A 102 7.27 2.52 -6.78
N MET A 103 6.32 3.37 -7.19
CA MET A 103 6.50 4.83 -7.13
C MET A 103 5.89 5.45 -5.86
N ASN A 104 6.65 6.38 -5.25
CA ASN A 104 6.21 7.44 -4.33
C ASN A 104 5.55 7.05 -2.98
N LEU A 105 6.17 6.15 -2.22
CA LEU A 105 6.13 6.21 -0.74
C LEU A 105 7.52 6.47 -0.15
N ARG A 106 8.47 6.95 -0.96
CA ARG A 106 9.88 7.04 -0.58
C ARG A 106 10.27 8.16 0.40
N GLN A 107 9.35 9.01 0.83
CA GLN A 107 9.67 10.00 1.86
C GLN A 107 8.43 10.28 2.71
N GLY A 108 8.34 9.66 3.88
CA GLY A 108 7.56 10.24 4.97
C GLY A 108 8.07 11.66 5.24
N LEU A 109 7.19 12.55 5.69
CA LEU A 109 7.55 13.93 6.04
C LEU A 109 8.59 14.01 7.18
N SER A 110 8.76 12.91 7.94
CA SER A 110 9.76 12.69 8.98
C SER A 110 11.13 12.20 8.46
N GLY A 111 11.28 11.91 7.17
CA GLY A 111 12.49 11.27 6.64
C GLY A 111 12.59 9.77 6.92
N GLU A 112 11.58 9.19 7.56
CA GLU A 112 11.45 7.73 7.71
C GLU A 112 10.93 7.13 6.39
N GLU A 113 11.53 6.00 5.99
CA GLU A 113 11.12 5.25 4.81
C GLU A 113 9.68 4.78 4.99
N GLN A 114 8.75 5.38 4.25
CA GLN A 114 7.38 4.90 4.22
C GLN A 114 7.32 3.69 3.28
N GLU A 115 6.57 2.67 3.69
CA GLU A 115 6.46 1.40 2.99
C GLU A 115 6.01 1.60 1.54
N VAL A 116 6.77 1.11 0.56
CA VAL A 116 6.32 1.14 -0.83
C VAL A 116 5.27 0.08 -1.04
N GLY A 117 4.04 0.51 -1.32
CA GLY A 117 2.90 -0.38 -1.51
C GLY A 117 2.65 -0.72 -2.99
N VAL A 118 2.48 -2.01 -3.30
CA VAL A 118 1.92 -2.50 -4.58
C VAL A 118 0.68 -3.34 -4.28
N SER A 119 -0.39 -3.16 -5.04
CA SER A 119 -1.54 -4.07 -4.99
C SER A 119 -1.33 -5.21 -5.97
N VAL A 120 -1.51 -6.44 -5.52
CA VAL A 120 -1.43 -7.65 -6.34
C VAL A 120 -2.77 -8.36 -6.28
N ARG A 121 -3.44 -8.48 -7.43
CA ARG A 121 -4.65 -9.29 -7.56
C ARG A 121 -4.29 -10.71 -7.93
N VAL A 122 -4.89 -11.67 -7.25
CA VAL A 122 -4.74 -13.11 -7.50
C VAL A 122 -6.04 -13.65 -8.06
N HIS A 123 -5.96 -14.33 -9.21
CA HIS A 123 -7.08 -15.04 -9.83
C HIS A 123 -6.93 -16.56 -9.63
N GLY A 124 -8.05 -17.28 -9.64
CA GLY A 124 -8.06 -18.74 -9.43
C GLY A 124 -7.79 -19.20 -7.99
N VAL A 125 -7.75 -18.28 -7.02
CA VAL A 125 -7.55 -18.55 -5.59
C VAL A 125 -8.60 -17.80 -4.79
N ARG A 126 -9.04 -18.40 -3.68
CA ARG A 126 -9.91 -17.75 -2.71
C ARG A 126 -9.30 -17.84 -1.31
N TYR A 127 -9.14 -16.70 -0.67
CA TYR A 127 -8.73 -16.60 0.72
C TYR A 127 -9.98 -16.57 1.62
N ALA A 128 -9.92 -17.26 2.76
CA ALA A 128 -11.06 -17.30 3.67
C ALA A 128 -11.35 -15.97 4.37
N ALA A 129 -10.32 -15.15 4.60
CA ALA A 129 -10.44 -13.88 5.32
C ALA A 129 -9.26 -12.94 5.00
N ASN A 130 -9.32 -11.73 5.56
CA ASN A 130 -8.18 -10.83 5.63
C ASN A 130 -7.23 -11.19 6.78
N ASN A 131 -5.92 -11.18 6.52
CA ASN A 131 -4.91 -11.27 7.58
C ASN A 131 -4.98 -10.07 8.53
N ALA A 132 -4.37 -10.19 9.72
CA ALA A 132 -4.47 -9.16 10.75
C ALA A 132 -4.00 -7.78 10.26
N ARG A 133 -2.88 -7.74 9.53
CA ARG A 133 -2.30 -6.50 8.99
C ARG A 133 -3.25 -5.80 8.00
N LEU A 134 -3.76 -6.54 7.01
CA LEU A 134 -4.69 -5.98 6.05
C LEU A 134 -5.98 -5.50 6.73
N ARG A 135 -6.47 -6.23 7.73
CA ARG A 135 -7.64 -5.82 8.52
C ARG A 135 -7.40 -4.53 9.29
N GLU A 136 -6.26 -4.40 9.95
CA GLU A 136 -5.85 -3.17 10.64
C GLU A 136 -5.75 -1.99 9.68
N ARG A 137 -5.16 -2.20 8.49
CA ARG A 137 -5.12 -1.19 7.42
C ARG A 137 -6.51 -0.75 6.97
N ILE A 138 -7.42 -1.70 6.72
CA ILE A 138 -8.82 -1.41 6.35
C ILE A 138 -9.51 -0.57 7.42
N LEU A 139 -9.36 -0.94 8.69
CA LEU A 139 -9.93 -0.20 9.82
C LEU A 139 -9.31 1.20 9.95
N GLY A 140 -8.00 1.33 9.72
CA GLY A 140 -7.28 2.60 9.71
C GLY A 140 -7.79 3.55 8.63
N VAL A 141 -7.92 3.07 7.38
CA VAL A 141 -8.49 3.84 6.27
C VAL A 141 -9.92 4.28 6.57
N ARG A 142 -10.76 3.37 7.07
CA ARG A 142 -12.15 3.70 7.43
C ARG A 142 -12.22 4.79 8.50
N SER A 143 -11.39 4.68 9.52
CA SER A 143 -11.33 5.68 10.61
C SER A 143 -10.88 7.04 10.08
N LEU A 144 -9.85 7.06 9.24
CA LEU A 144 -9.37 8.28 8.57
C LEU A 144 -10.48 8.96 7.77
N LEU A 145 -11.22 8.21 6.97
CA LEU A 145 -12.33 8.76 6.17
C LEU A 145 -13.45 9.31 7.05
N ILE A 146 -13.82 8.61 8.12
CA ILE A 146 -14.83 9.09 9.09
C ILE A 146 -14.36 10.39 9.76
N ASP A 147 -13.09 10.48 10.16
CA ASP A 147 -12.54 11.69 10.78
C ASP A 147 -12.49 12.86 9.80
N LEU A 148 -12.05 12.64 8.55
CA LEU A 148 -12.07 13.67 7.52
C LEU A 148 -13.50 14.16 7.28
N LEU A 149 -14.44 13.24 7.07
CA LEU A 149 -15.84 13.58 6.85
C LEU A 149 -16.41 14.35 8.04
N SER A 150 -16.17 13.92 9.27
CA SER A 150 -16.72 14.60 10.45
C SER A 150 -16.24 16.05 10.56
N HIS A 151 -14.98 16.34 10.26
CA HIS A 151 -14.45 17.71 10.24
C HIS A 151 -14.99 18.52 9.06
N PHE A 152 -15.11 17.91 7.88
CA PHE A 152 -15.75 18.57 6.75
C PHE A 152 -17.23 18.87 6.99
N HIS A 153 -17.95 18.07 7.79
CA HIS A 153 -19.37 18.27 8.06
C HIS A 153 -19.66 19.28 9.19
N VAL A 154 -18.64 19.83 9.86
CA VAL A 154 -18.83 20.86 10.88
C VAL A 154 -19.51 22.08 10.26
N GLN A 155 -20.58 22.57 10.90
CA GLN A 155 -21.39 23.69 10.38
C GLN A 155 -20.54 24.94 10.10
N GLU A 156 -19.65 25.30 11.03
CA GLU A 156 -18.73 26.44 10.86
C GLU A 156 -17.85 26.29 9.60
N TYR A 157 -17.35 25.09 9.32
CA TYR A 157 -16.58 24.83 8.10
C TYR A 157 -17.44 25.03 6.85
N GLN A 158 -18.68 24.54 6.85
CA GLN A 158 -19.60 24.66 5.72
C GLN A 158 -20.02 26.10 5.44
N GLU A 159 -20.26 26.89 6.49
CA GLU A 159 -20.55 28.32 6.39
C GLU A 159 -19.35 29.08 5.79
N ARG A 160 -18.14 28.82 6.30
CA ARG A 160 -16.89 29.38 5.74
C ARG A 160 -16.71 29.00 4.28
N LEU A 161 -16.87 27.72 3.94
CA LEU A 161 -16.73 27.21 2.58
C LEU A 161 -17.73 27.86 1.60
N THR A 162 -18.96 28.12 2.04
CA THR A 162 -20.00 28.78 1.23
C THR A 162 -19.70 30.26 0.97
N ALA A 163 -19.01 30.91 1.91
CA ALA A 163 -18.65 32.33 1.80
C ALA A 163 -17.40 32.60 0.94
N VAL A 164 -16.57 31.58 0.69
CA VAL A 164 -15.32 31.70 -0.07
C VAL A 164 -15.59 32.00 -1.55
N GLN A 165 -14.84 32.95 -2.11
CA GLN A 165 -14.91 33.34 -3.53
C GLN A 165 -13.68 32.92 -4.34
N ASP A 166 -12.58 32.56 -3.67
CA ASP A 166 -11.31 32.23 -4.31
C ASP A 166 -10.88 30.77 -4.09
N GLN A 167 -10.24 30.19 -5.11
CA GLN A 167 -9.76 28.82 -5.06
C GLN A 167 -8.63 28.62 -4.03
N LEU A 168 -7.80 29.63 -3.77
CA LEU A 168 -6.72 29.51 -2.77
C LEU A 168 -7.30 29.41 -1.36
N GLU A 169 -8.37 30.15 -1.08
CA GLU A 169 -9.09 30.07 0.19
C GLU A 169 -9.73 28.69 0.39
N VAL A 170 -10.36 28.10 -0.65
CA VAL A 170 -10.88 26.72 -0.58
C VAL A 170 -9.76 25.74 -0.25
N LYS A 171 -8.59 25.86 -0.89
CA LYS A 171 -7.43 25.02 -0.61
C LYS A 171 -6.90 25.21 0.81
N ALA A 172 -6.93 26.43 1.34
CA ALA A 172 -6.54 26.73 2.72
C ALA A 172 -7.49 26.06 3.72
N LEU A 173 -8.81 26.15 3.50
CA LEU A 173 -9.83 25.47 4.32
C LEU A 173 -9.64 23.95 4.32
N ILE A 174 -9.40 23.34 3.16
CA ILE A 174 -9.11 21.90 3.07
C ILE A 174 -7.83 21.56 3.82
N LYS A 175 -6.78 22.39 3.70
CA LYS A 175 -5.52 22.19 4.41
C LYS A 175 -5.71 22.26 5.92
N GLU A 176 -6.55 23.16 6.43
CA GLU A 176 -6.88 23.24 7.87
C GLU A 176 -7.43 21.91 8.39
N VAL A 177 -8.42 21.33 7.71
CA VAL A 177 -8.99 20.03 8.07
C VAL A 177 -7.92 18.95 8.02
N HIS A 178 -7.11 18.92 6.96
CA HIS A 178 -6.02 17.95 6.85
C HIS A 178 -5.01 18.08 7.99
N CYS A 179 -4.63 19.30 8.41
CA CYS A 179 -3.70 19.52 9.53
C CYS A 179 -4.27 19.05 10.88
N GLN A 180 -5.59 19.02 11.03
CA GLN A 180 -6.25 18.54 12.25
C GLN A 180 -6.37 17.01 12.30
N VAL A 181 -6.57 16.38 11.13
CA VAL A 181 -6.88 14.95 11.03
C VAL A 181 -5.63 14.10 10.73
N LEU A 182 -4.89 14.45 9.69
CA LEU A 182 -3.83 13.62 9.11
C LEU A 182 -2.70 13.23 10.09
N PRO A 183 -2.25 14.10 11.03
CA PRO A 183 -1.22 13.72 11.99
C PRO A 183 -1.56 12.51 12.86
N LYS A 184 -2.85 12.28 13.17
CA LYS A 184 -3.31 11.12 13.96
C LYS A 184 -3.05 9.78 13.26
N TYR A 185 -2.87 9.81 11.93
CA TYR A 185 -2.68 8.66 11.06
C TYR A 185 -1.23 8.58 10.52
N GLY A 186 -0.29 9.30 11.15
CA GLY A 186 1.13 9.30 10.77
C GLY A 186 1.51 10.22 9.61
N PHE A 187 0.56 10.98 9.05
CA PHE A 187 0.81 11.95 8.00
C PHE A 187 1.10 13.32 8.63
N HIS A 188 2.38 13.62 8.84
CA HIS A 188 2.84 14.83 9.54
C HIS A 188 2.65 16.12 8.73
N LEU A 189 1.43 16.65 8.70
CA LEU A 189 1.08 17.89 8.02
C LEU A 189 0.81 19.01 9.04
N THR A 190 1.35 20.19 8.78
CA THR A 190 1.11 21.41 9.57
C THR A 190 0.73 22.57 8.66
N MET A 191 0.17 23.65 9.22
CA MET A 191 -0.19 24.84 8.44
C MET A 191 1.05 25.51 7.79
N GLU A 192 2.22 25.37 8.41
CA GLU A 192 3.51 25.88 7.91
C GLU A 192 4.17 24.97 6.87
N THR A 193 3.68 23.74 6.70
CA THR A 193 4.23 22.80 5.72
C THR A 193 4.11 23.39 4.32
N ASP A 194 5.22 23.35 3.56
CA ASP A 194 5.27 23.88 2.20
C ASP A 194 4.31 23.13 1.25
N VAL A 195 3.99 23.76 0.12
CA VAL A 195 3.03 23.22 -0.85
C VAL A 195 3.49 21.87 -1.40
N GLY A 196 4.78 21.68 -1.67
CA GLY A 196 5.32 20.44 -2.20
C GLY A 196 5.17 19.27 -1.22
N LYS A 197 5.50 19.51 0.06
CA LYS A 197 5.28 18.55 1.15
C LYS A 197 3.80 18.28 1.41
N THR A 198 2.95 19.30 1.31
CA THR A 198 1.49 19.14 1.43
C THR A 198 0.94 18.21 0.35
N ILE A 199 1.34 18.42 -0.91
CA ILE A 199 0.96 17.58 -2.04
C ILE A 199 1.46 16.14 -1.82
N LYS A 200 2.71 15.96 -1.38
CA LYS A 200 3.24 14.62 -1.04
C LYS A 200 2.40 13.94 0.05
N ALA A 201 2.05 14.65 1.11
CA ALA A 201 1.19 14.13 2.19
C ALA A 201 -0.16 13.67 1.67
N GLN A 202 -0.79 14.48 0.82
CA GLN A 202 -2.08 14.17 0.18
C GLN A 202 -1.98 12.97 -0.76
N ILE A 203 -0.89 12.84 -1.53
CA ILE A 203 -0.63 11.67 -2.37
C ILE A 203 -0.47 10.42 -1.50
N CYS A 204 0.32 10.48 -0.42
CA CYS A 204 0.47 9.34 0.50
C CYS A 204 -0.86 8.95 1.13
N MET A 205 -1.65 9.92 1.57
CA MET A 205 -3.00 9.71 2.11
C MET A 205 -3.92 9.05 1.07
N GLN A 206 -3.95 9.56 -0.16
CA GLN A 206 -4.76 9.01 -1.25
C GLN A 206 -4.33 7.58 -1.58
N THR A 207 -3.03 7.33 -1.67
CA THR A 207 -2.47 5.98 -1.87
C THR A 207 -2.90 5.03 -0.75
N TYR A 208 -2.88 5.49 0.50
CA TYR A 208 -3.33 4.70 1.65
C TYR A 208 -4.82 4.36 1.56
N ILE A 209 -5.66 5.30 1.15
CA ILE A 209 -7.09 5.07 0.93
C ILE A 209 -7.31 4.08 -0.24
N ASP A 210 -6.66 4.32 -1.38
CA ASP A 210 -6.80 3.51 -2.59
C ASP A 210 -6.32 2.07 -2.40
N SER A 211 -5.39 1.87 -1.46
CA SER A 211 -4.90 0.56 -1.05
C SER A 211 -6.01 -0.37 -0.52
N VAL A 212 -7.13 0.21 -0.07
CA VAL A 212 -8.31 -0.52 0.41
C VAL A 212 -9.49 -0.38 -0.56
N SER A 213 -9.66 0.75 -1.25
CA SER A 213 -10.75 0.96 -2.24
C SER A 213 -10.74 -0.05 -3.39
N PHE A 214 -9.58 -0.66 -3.66
CA PHE A 214 -9.43 -1.75 -4.64
C PHE A 214 -10.21 -3.04 -4.24
N VAL A 215 -10.52 -3.21 -2.95
CA VAL A 215 -11.34 -4.31 -2.42
C VAL A 215 -12.81 -4.13 -2.83
N ASP A 216 -13.35 -2.90 -2.71
CA ASP A 216 -14.78 -2.63 -2.95
C ASP A 216 -15.15 -2.53 -4.44
N THR A 217 -14.21 -2.11 -5.30
CA THR A 217 -14.50 -1.94 -6.74
C THR A 217 -14.78 -3.28 -7.45
N VAL A 218 -14.30 -4.40 -6.90
CA VAL A 218 -14.52 -5.74 -7.49
C VAL A 218 -15.94 -6.22 -7.28
N LEU A 219 -16.61 -5.79 -6.20
CA LEU A 219 -18.01 -6.15 -5.95
C LEU A 219 -18.97 -5.47 -6.92
N ASN A 220 -18.63 -4.30 -7.46
CA ASN A 220 -19.50 -3.51 -8.33
C ASN A 220 -19.27 -3.73 -9.84
N GLN A 221 -18.27 -4.51 -10.26
CA GLN A 221 -18.03 -4.83 -11.68
C GLN A 221 -18.58 -6.21 -12.09
N LEU A 222 -19.20 -6.94 -11.16
CA LEU A 222 -19.82 -8.26 -11.38
C LEU A 222 -21.35 -8.25 -11.12
N SER A 223 -21.93 -7.07 -10.94
CA SER A 223 -23.37 -6.81 -10.83
C SER A 223 -23.86 -6.00 -12.03
#